data_AF-A0A0Q5CKX0-F1
#
_entry.id   AF-A0A0Q5CKX0-F1
#
_cell.length_a   1.000
_cell.length_b   1.000
_cell.length_c   1.000
_cell.angle_alpha   90.00
_cell.angle_beta   90.00
_cell.angle_gamma   90.00
#
_symmetry.space_group_name_H-M   'P 1'
#
loop_
_entity.id
_entity.type
_entity.pdbx_description
1 polymer ?
#
loop_
_entity_poly.entity_id
_entity_poly.type
_entity_poly.pdbx_seq_one_letter_code
_entity_poly.pdbx_strand_id
1 'polypeptide(L)'
;MEMTTIVLLLLVPVAVWRIYSRVKAMLVRTQSELWKHYAVGAVMAAALVALVVVSIGKWPALGALVAGAVLGAYLGRRQFALTRLRNIPEGFFYTPDRRLPLLIIMLFVSRLIYRLFEAYLHMHDGIALDPDFLGSPVTTVVFGLLAGFYLTYSVLLARWHKRQTPLPKPINIFDIK
;
A
#
# COMPACT_ATOMS: atom_id res chain seq x y z
N MET A 1 10.30 14.00 -33.16
CA MET A 1 9.93 13.70 -31.77
C MET A 1 9.78 15.03 -31.06
N GLU A 2 8.56 15.32 -30.58
CA GLU A 2 8.30 16.54 -29.81
C GLU A 2 9.18 16.59 -28.56
N MET A 3 9.67 17.78 -28.21
CA MET A 3 10.49 18.03 -27.02
C MET A 3 9.79 17.52 -25.74
N THR A 4 8.47 17.62 -25.68
CA THR A 4 7.65 17.14 -24.57
C THR A 4 7.71 15.61 -24.40
N THR A 5 7.72 14.86 -25.50
CA THR A 5 7.85 13.39 -25.48
C THR A 5 9.24 12.95 -24.98
N ILE A 6 10.30 13.66 -25.38
CA ILE A 6 11.67 13.41 -24.88
C ILE A 6 11.74 13.69 -23.38
N VAL A 7 11.18 14.82 -22.93
CA VAL A 7 11.12 15.17 -21.50
C VAL A 7 10.38 14.11 -20.71
N LEU A 8 9.25 13.59 -21.21
CA LEU A 8 8.48 12.57 -20.53
C LEU A 8 9.23 11.23 -20.43
N LEU A 9 9.91 10.82 -21.50
CA LEU A 9 10.77 9.63 -21.52
C LEU A 9 11.94 9.73 -20.53
N LEU A 10 12.44 10.93 -20.25
CA LEU A 10 13.48 11.16 -19.24
C LEU A 10 12.91 11.25 -17.81
N LEU A 11 11.76 11.91 -17.64
CA LEU A 11 11.15 12.12 -16.33
C LEU A 11 10.57 10.84 -15.73
N VAL A 12 9.99 9.95 -16.55
CA VAL A 12 9.35 8.72 -16.05
C VAL A 12 10.34 7.80 -15.32
N PRO A 13 11.51 7.43 -15.88
CA PRO A 13 12.51 6.62 -15.17
C PRO A 13 13.00 7.28 -13.88
N VAL A 14 13.21 8.60 -13.90
CA VAL A 14 13.65 9.36 -12.72
C VAL A 14 12.58 9.36 -11.63
N ALA A 15 11.31 9.53 -12.01
CA ALA A 15 10.18 9.46 -11.09
C ALA A 15 10.05 8.06 -10.47
N VAL A 16 10.11 7.00 -11.30
CA VAL A 16 10.08 5.61 -10.83
C VAL A 16 11.23 5.35 -9.85
N TRP A 17 12.45 5.73 -10.20
CA TRP A 17 13.62 5.59 -9.34
C TRP A 17 13.44 6.30 -7.99
N ARG A 18 12.92 7.54 -8.01
CA ARG A 18 12.71 8.34 -6.81
C ARG A 18 11.62 7.73 -5.92
N ILE A 19 10.51 7.26 -6.50
CA ILE A 19 9.44 6.59 -5.76
C ILE A 19 9.96 5.29 -5.16
N TYR A 20 10.63 4.44 -5.95
CA TYR A 20 11.23 3.19 -5.48
C TYR A 20 12.16 3.43 -4.29
N SER A 21 13.09 4.38 -4.44
CA SER A 21 14.08 4.70 -3.41
C SER A 21 13.42 5.20 -2.13
N ARG A 22 12.41 6.07 -2.25
CA ARG A 22 11.67 6.61 -1.11
C ARG A 22 10.87 5.53 -0.38
N VAL A 23 10.13 4.71 -1.12
CA VAL A 23 9.34 3.61 -0.55
C VAL A 23 10.25 2.62 0.16
N LYS A 24 11.36 2.22 -0.48
CA LYS A 24 12.36 1.34 0.13
C LYS A 24 12.93 1.90 1.44
N ALA A 25 13.20 3.21 1.48
CA ALA A 25 13.68 3.89 2.68
C ALA A 25 12.61 3.99 3.80
N MET A 26 11.33 4.06 3.45
CA MET A 26 10.22 4.06 4.42
C MET A 26 9.98 2.68 5.06
N LEU A 27 10.34 1.59 4.36
CA LEU A 27 10.23 0.22 4.85
C LEU A 27 11.40 -0.15 5.79
N VAL A 28 11.70 0.70 6.76
CA VAL A 28 12.70 0.48 7.82
C VAL A 28 12.01 0.04 9.10
N ARG A 29 12.79 -0.14 10.17
CA ARG A 29 12.23 -0.39 11.50
C ARG A 29 11.33 0.79 11.89
N THR A 30 10.07 0.50 12.19
CA THR A 30 9.09 1.50 12.60
C THR A 30 8.58 1.18 13.99
N GLN A 31 8.34 2.22 14.78
CA GLN A 31 7.62 2.07 16.04
C GLN A 31 6.16 1.69 15.74
N SER A 32 5.68 0.67 16.44
CA SER A 32 4.29 0.22 16.33
C SER A 32 3.44 1.15 17.18
N GLU A 33 2.69 2.04 16.55
CA GLU A 33 1.67 2.85 17.23
C GLU A 33 0.29 2.38 16.80
N LEU A 34 -0.57 2.06 17.78
CA LEU A 34 -1.93 1.58 17.52
C LEU A 34 -2.73 2.49 16.59
N TRP A 35 -2.66 3.81 16.81
CA TRP A 35 -3.39 4.79 16.01
C TRP A 35 -2.99 4.73 14.52
N LYS A 36 -1.69 4.59 14.21
CA LYS A 36 -1.21 4.48 12.82
C LYS A 36 -1.81 3.25 12.12
N HIS A 37 -1.89 2.11 12.82
CA HIS A 37 -2.50 0.90 12.28
C HIS A 37 -4.00 1.07 12.04
N TYR A 38 -4.71 1.73 12.96
CA TYR A 38 -6.13 2.04 12.78
C TYR A 38 -6.39 3.00 11.63
N ALA A 39 -5.59 4.05 11.51
CA ALA A 39 -5.72 5.01 10.42
C ALA A 39 -5.52 4.34 9.06
N VAL A 40 -4.46 3.55 8.89
CA VAL A 40 -4.21 2.81 7.64
C VAL A 40 -5.34 1.81 7.36
N GLY A 41 -5.76 1.04 8.37
CA GLY A 41 -6.86 0.09 8.22
C GLY A 41 -8.17 0.77 7.81
N ALA A 42 -8.51 1.89 8.45
CA ALA A 42 -9.73 2.66 8.15
C ALA A 42 -9.71 3.23 6.72
N VAL A 43 -8.58 3.83 6.30
CA VAL A 43 -8.45 4.38 4.93
C VAL A 43 -8.55 3.27 3.88
N MET A 44 -7.90 2.11 4.11
CA MET A 44 -7.96 1.00 3.15
C MET A 44 -9.34 0.35 3.10
N ALA A 45 -10.03 0.24 4.24
CA ALA A 45 -11.42 -0.24 4.28
C ALA A 45 -12.36 0.73 3.55
N ALA A 46 -12.23 2.03 3.80
CA ALA A 46 -13.00 3.06 3.10
C ALA A 46 -12.74 3.03 1.59
N ALA A 47 -11.48 2.86 1.18
CA ALA A 47 -11.11 2.72 -0.23
C ALA A 47 -11.78 1.50 -0.88
N LEU A 48 -11.79 0.33 -0.21
CA LEU A 48 -12.49 -0.85 -0.70
C LEU A 48 -14.00 -0.60 -0.85
N VAL A 49 -14.64 0.01 0.15
CA VAL A 49 -16.07 0.34 0.09
C VAL A 49 -16.36 1.28 -1.08
N ALA A 50 -15.55 2.34 -1.25
CA ALA A 50 -15.71 3.26 -2.36
C ALA A 50 -15.56 2.56 -3.73
N LEU A 51 -14.59 1.66 -3.87
CA LEU A 51 -14.38 0.90 -5.10
C LEU A 51 -15.52 -0.08 -5.38
N VAL A 52 -16.08 -0.71 -4.34
CA VAL A 52 -17.28 -1.55 -4.48
C VAL A 52 -18.44 -0.71 -5.02
N VAL A 53 -18.69 0.47 -4.42
CA VAL A 53 -19.77 1.38 -4.84
C VAL A 53 -19.59 1.82 -6.30
N VAL A 54 -18.38 2.22 -6.69
CA VAL A 54 -18.07 2.64 -8.08
C VAL A 54 -18.19 1.49 -9.10
N SER A 55 -18.03 0.25 -8.63
CA SER A 55 -18.09 -0.94 -9.47
C SER A 55 -19.49 -1.56 -9.54
N ILE A 56 -20.50 -1.02 -8.84
CA ILE A 56 -21.89 -1.49 -8.93
C ILE A 56 -22.35 -1.42 -10.40
N GLY A 57 -22.93 -2.51 -10.89
CA GLY A 57 -23.34 -2.65 -12.30
C GLY A 57 -22.21 -3.13 -13.24
N LYS A 58 -20.96 -3.21 -12.77
CA LYS A 58 -19.79 -3.68 -13.54
C LYS A 58 -19.26 -5.00 -12.96
N TRP A 59 -19.97 -6.09 -13.24
CA TRP A 59 -19.64 -7.43 -12.73
C TRP A 59 -18.18 -7.86 -12.95
N PRO A 60 -17.56 -7.62 -14.12
CA PRO A 60 -16.15 -7.96 -14.31
C PRO A 60 -15.21 -7.18 -13.37
N ALA A 61 -15.49 -5.89 -13.13
CA ALA A 61 -14.71 -5.05 -12.24
C ALA A 61 -14.88 -5.46 -10.78
N LEU A 62 -16.11 -5.79 -10.37
CA LEU A 62 -16.39 -6.33 -9.03
C LEU A 62 -15.68 -7.66 -8.79
N GLY A 63 -15.76 -8.60 -9.74
CA GLY A 63 -15.07 -9.88 -9.65
C GLY A 63 -13.56 -9.70 -9.54
N ALA A 64 -13.00 -8.80 -10.34
CA ALA A 64 -11.60 -8.41 -10.29
C ALA A 64 -11.22 -7.75 -8.95
N LEU A 65 -12.03 -6.84 -8.43
CA LEU A 65 -11.83 -6.19 -7.13
C LEU A 65 -11.77 -7.23 -6.00
N VAL A 66 -12.73 -8.16 -5.97
CA VAL A 66 -12.80 -9.23 -4.96
C VAL A 66 -11.59 -10.16 -5.09
N ALA A 67 -11.25 -10.59 -6.30
CA ALA A 67 -10.09 -11.44 -6.53
C ALA A 67 -8.79 -10.76 -6.07
N GLY A 68 -8.62 -9.49 -6.43
CA GLY A 68 -7.51 -8.66 -5.97
C GLY A 68 -7.47 -8.55 -4.45
N ALA A 69 -8.60 -8.23 -3.81
CA ALA A 69 -8.70 -8.09 -2.36
C ALA A 69 -8.39 -9.38 -1.61
N VAL A 70 -8.87 -10.53 -2.09
CA VAL A 70 -8.58 -11.85 -1.51
C VAL A 70 -7.10 -12.18 -1.63
N LEU A 71 -6.50 -12.01 -2.81
CA LEU A 71 -5.07 -12.21 -3.01
C LEU A 71 -4.24 -11.25 -2.14
N GLY A 72 -4.65 -9.99 -2.05
CA GLY A 72 -4.03 -8.98 -1.22
C GLY A 72 -4.07 -9.37 0.24
N ALA A 73 -5.22 -9.81 0.75
CA ALA A 73 -5.38 -10.26 2.12
C ALA A 73 -4.50 -11.47 2.45
N TYR A 74 -4.41 -12.44 1.53
CA TYR A 74 -3.50 -13.57 1.67
C TYR A 74 -2.03 -13.12 1.77
N LEU A 75 -1.58 -12.23 0.87
CA LEU A 75 -0.23 -11.68 0.91
C LEU A 75 0.01 -10.82 2.16
N GLY A 76 -0.99 -10.09 2.65
CA GLY A 76 -0.90 -9.28 3.87
C GLY A 76 -0.72 -10.15 5.12
N ARG A 77 -1.39 -11.30 5.17
CA ARG A 77 -1.16 -12.31 6.22
C ARG A 77 0.23 -12.91 6.15
N ARG A 78 0.69 -13.26 4.95
CA ARG A 78 2.06 -13.76 4.73
C ARG A 78 3.10 -12.73 5.12
N GLN A 79 2.88 -11.46 4.77
CA GLN A 79 3.76 -10.37 5.17
C GLN A 79 3.85 -10.25 6.69
N PHE A 80 2.73 -10.34 7.40
CA PHE A 80 2.74 -10.33 8.86
C PHE A 80 3.56 -11.49 9.45
N ALA A 81 3.48 -12.69 8.88
CA ALA A 81 4.30 -13.83 9.31
C ALA A 81 5.81 -13.62 9.06
N LEU A 82 6.18 -12.81 8.05
CA LEU A 82 7.57 -12.46 7.75
C LEU A 82 8.06 -11.23 8.55
N THR A 83 7.16 -10.48 9.18
CA THR A 83 7.50 -9.27 9.93
C THR A 83 8.18 -9.63 11.25
N ARG A 84 9.35 -9.05 11.49
CA ARG A 84 10.06 -9.19 12.77
C ARG A 84 9.44 -8.25 13.80
N LEU A 85 8.72 -8.82 14.75
CA LEU A 85 8.06 -8.12 15.84
C LEU A 85 8.98 -8.11 17.06
N ARG A 86 9.20 -6.93 17.65
CA ARG A 86 10.05 -6.74 18.82
C ARG A 86 9.27 -6.00 19.91
N ASN A 87 9.19 -6.63 21.07
CA ASN A 87 8.71 -6.02 22.31
C ASN A 87 9.96 -5.73 23.14
N ILE A 88 10.24 -4.45 23.39
CA ILE A 88 11.36 -4.00 24.24
C ILE A 88 10.82 -3.05 25.31
N PRO A 89 11.52 -2.84 26.43
CA PRO A 89 11.06 -1.95 27.50
C PRO A 89 10.75 -0.52 27.03
N GLU A 90 11.39 -0.07 25.95
CA GLU A 90 11.18 1.24 25.33
C GLU A 90 9.93 1.31 24.44
N GLY A 91 9.29 0.17 24.15
CA GLY A 91 8.04 0.10 23.39
C GLY A 91 8.01 -1.02 22.34
N PHE A 92 6.98 -0.96 21.48
CA PHE A 92 6.74 -1.97 20.45
C PHE A 92 7.33 -1.53 19.11
N PHE A 93 8.12 -2.39 18.48
CA PHE A 93 8.71 -2.13 17.17
C PHE A 93 8.41 -3.27 16.22
N TYR A 94 8.25 -2.94 14.94
CA TYR A 94 8.14 -3.93 13.88
C TYR A 94 9.11 -3.60 12.74
N THR A 95 9.64 -4.64 12.10
CA THR A 95 10.45 -4.52 10.89
C THR A 95 9.84 -5.42 9.82
N PRO A 96 9.09 -4.85 8.87
CA PRO A 96 8.49 -5.63 7.81
C PRO A 96 9.56 -6.16 6.86
N ASP A 97 9.36 -7.36 6.30
CA ASP A 97 10.06 -7.72 5.08
C ASP A 97 9.71 -6.72 3.96
N ARG A 98 10.70 -6.29 3.19
CA ARG A 98 10.53 -5.19 2.23
C ARG A 98 9.96 -5.67 0.90
N ARG A 99 10.08 -6.95 0.57
CA ARG A 99 9.89 -7.45 -0.80
C ARG A 99 8.43 -7.37 -1.25
N LEU A 100 7.50 -7.89 -0.44
CA LEU A 100 6.07 -7.89 -0.78
C LEU A 100 5.45 -6.48 -0.82
N PRO A 101 5.60 -5.61 0.20
CA PRO A 101 5.00 -4.28 0.14
C PRO A 101 5.60 -3.45 -1.00
N LEU A 102 6.89 -3.58 -1.28
CA LEU A 102 7.54 -2.90 -2.40
C LEU A 102 6.98 -3.39 -3.75
N LEU A 103 6.83 -4.70 -3.94
CA LEU A 103 6.23 -5.27 -5.15
C LEU A 103 4.81 -4.71 -5.38
N ILE A 104 3.96 -4.74 -4.34
CA ILE A 104 2.56 -4.32 -4.45
C ILE A 104 2.46 -2.81 -4.70
N ILE A 105 3.24 -1.98 -3.99
CA ILE A 105 3.28 -0.53 -4.26
C ILE A 105 3.79 -0.27 -5.68
N MET A 106 4.80 -0.99 -6.16
CA MET A 106 5.33 -0.81 -7.51
C MET A 106 4.33 -1.19 -8.59
N LEU A 107 3.57 -2.29 -8.42
CA LEU A 107 2.47 -2.62 -9.32
C LEU A 107 1.41 -1.51 -9.36
N PHE A 108 1.05 -0.96 -8.21
CA PHE A 108 0.11 0.15 -8.12
C PHE A 108 0.63 1.42 -8.80
N VAL A 109 1.88 1.80 -8.52
CA VAL A 109 2.53 2.97 -9.13
C VAL A 109 2.64 2.82 -10.64
N SER A 110 3.02 1.64 -11.14
CA SER A 110 3.04 1.34 -12.57
C SER A 110 1.67 1.54 -13.20
N ARG A 111 0.58 1.13 -12.53
CA ARG A 111 -0.78 1.36 -13.02
C ARG A 111 -1.14 2.84 -13.09
N LEU A 112 -0.72 3.65 -12.10
CA LEU A 112 -0.94 5.10 -12.11
C LEU A 112 -0.13 5.79 -13.20
N ILE A 113 1.13 5.40 -13.41
CA ILE A 113 1.98 5.94 -14.49
C ILE A 113 1.37 5.63 -15.85
N TYR A 114 0.88 4.40 -16.06
CA TYR A 114 0.19 4.03 -17.29
C TYR A 114 -1.02 4.94 -17.54
N ARG A 115 -1.84 5.19 -16.52
CA ARG A 115 -3.00 6.07 -16.66
C ARG A 115 -2.61 7.52 -16.95
N LEU A 116 -1.54 8.01 -16.34
CA LEU A 116 -1.04 9.37 -16.62
C LEU A 116 -0.50 9.49 -18.04
N PHE A 117 0.18 8.45 -18.53
CA PHE A 117 0.68 8.38 -19.90
C PHE A 117 -0.47 8.32 -20.92
N GLU A 118 -1.48 7.49 -20.65
CA GLU A 118 -2.71 7.43 -21.44
C GLU A 118 -3.39 8.79 -21.49
N ALA A 119 -3.54 9.47 -20.34
CA ALA A 119 -4.12 10.80 -20.27
C ALA A 119 -3.36 11.83 -21.12
N TYR A 120 -2.03 11.80 -21.06
CA TYR A 120 -1.16 12.69 -21.80
C TYR A 120 -1.32 12.50 -23.33
N LEU A 121 -1.31 11.24 -23.80
CA LEU A 121 -1.49 10.95 -25.23
C LEU A 121 -2.86 11.38 -25.73
N HIS A 122 -3.93 11.06 -24.99
CA HIS A 122 -5.28 11.43 -25.37
C HIS A 122 -5.48 12.95 -25.43
N MET A 123 -4.91 13.70 -24.47
CA MET A 123 -4.92 15.17 -24.51
C MET A 123 -4.13 15.73 -25.70
N HIS A 124 -3.01 15.11 -26.08
CA HIS A 124 -2.21 15.53 -27.22
C HIS A 124 -2.93 15.28 -28.55
N ASP A 125 -3.59 14.13 -28.67
CA ASP A 125 -4.29 13.69 -29.89
C ASP A 125 -5.73 14.25 -29.99
N GLY A 126 -6.17 15.04 -29.00
CA GLY A 126 -7.52 15.62 -28.94
C GLY A 126 -8.64 14.58 -28.70
N ILE A 127 -8.28 13.40 -28.21
CA ILE A 127 -9.21 12.30 -27.93
C ILE A 127 -9.72 12.44 -26.49
N ALA A 128 -11.02 12.31 -26.28
CA ALA A 128 -11.59 12.28 -24.93
C ALA A 128 -11.08 11.06 -24.15
N LEU A 129 -10.63 11.26 -22.91
CA LEU A 129 -10.30 10.14 -22.02
C LEU A 129 -11.56 9.36 -21.69
N ASP A 130 -11.43 8.03 -21.61
CA ASP A 130 -12.46 7.18 -21.02
C ASP A 130 -12.70 7.60 -19.55
N PRO A 131 -13.90 8.05 -19.17
CA PRO A 131 -14.21 8.43 -17.79
C PRO A 131 -14.16 7.22 -16.83
N ASP A 132 -14.24 5.98 -17.34
CA ASP A 132 -14.42 4.79 -16.51
C ASP A 132 -13.12 4.03 -16.14
N PHE A 133 -12.10 4.79 -15.72
CA PHE A 133 -10.83 4.20 -15.29
C PHE A 133 -10.96 3.19 -14.14
N LEU A 134 -11.83 3.51 -13.18
CA LEU A 134 -12.08 2.69 -11.99
C LEU A 134 -13.03 1.52 -12.25
N GLY A 135 -13.78 1.53 -13.36
CA GLY A 135 -14.57 0.38 -13.80
C GLY A 135 -13.77 -0.65 -14.61
N SER A 136 -12.52 -0.34 -14.96
CA SER A 136 -11.64 -1.29 -15.65
C SER A 136 -11.23 -2.45 -14.72
N PRO A 137 -11.45 -3.72 -15.12
CA PRO A 137 -11.09 -4.90 -14.32
C PRO A 137 -9.61 -4.93 -13.88
N VAL A 138 -8.72 -4.45 -14.75
CA VAL A 138 -7.28 -4.39 -14.45
C VAL A 138 -7.00 -3.39 -13.33
N THR A 139 -7.64 -2.22 -13.35
CA THR A 139 -7.50 -1.21 -12.29
C THR A 139 -8.04 -1.77 -10.99
N THR A 140 -9.26 -2.32 -10.99
CA THR A 140 -9.90 -2.83 -9.78
C THR A 140 -9.13 -3.98 -9.14
N VAL A 141 -8.49 -4.87 -9.91
CA VAL A 141 -7.62 -5.93 -9.37
C VAL A 141 -6.45 -5.34 -8.58
N VAL A 142 -5.77 -4.34 -9.14
CA VAL A 142 -4.56 -3.76 -8.51
C VAL A 142 -4.92 -2.96 -7.27
N PHE A 143 -6.02 -2.21 -7.32
CA PHE A 143 -6.53 -1.47 -6.17
C PHE A 143 -7.04 -2.41 -5.07
N GLY A 144 -7.76 -3.47 -5.43
CA GLY A 144 -8.18 -4.53 -4.51
C GLY A 144 -6.99 -5.19 -3.84
N LEU A 145 -5.97 -5.56 -4.62
CA LEU A 145 -4.71 -6.14 -4.12
C LEU A 145 -4.05 -5.24 -3.08
N LEU A 146 -3.88 -3.95 -3.39
CA LEU A 146 -3.26 -2.98 -2.51
C LEU A 146 -4.07 -2.82 -1.21
N ALA A 147 -5.37 -2.57 -1.34
CA ALA A 147 -6.21 -2.28 -0.18
C ALA A 147 -6.41 -3.52 0.70
N GLY A 148 -6.64 -4.69 0.11
CA GLY A 148 -6.74 -5.97 0.83
C GLY A 148 -5.45 -6.32 1.59
N PHE A 149 -4.29 -6.07 0.97
CA PHE A 149 -2.98 -6.26 1.61
C PHE A 149 -2.79 -5.35 2.82
N TYR A 150 -2.93 -4.04 2.65
CA TYR A 150 -2.68 -3.08 3.73
C TYR A 150 -3.74 -3.13 4.83
N LEU A 151 -5.00 -3.41 4.49
CA LEU A 151 -6.07 -3.63 5.46
C LEU A 151 -5.76 -4.85 6.34
N THR A 152 -5.47 -6.00 5.73
CA THR A 152 -5.19 -7.22 6.50
C THR A 152 -3.94 -7.07 7.35
N TYR A 153 -2.88 -6.49 6.77
CA TYR A 153 -1.62 -6.28 7.48
C TYR A 153 -1.78 -5.34 8.69
N SER A 154 -2.49 -4.21 8.53
CA SER A 154 -2.75 -3.26 9.61
C SER A 154 -3.62 -3.83 10.72
N VAL A 155 -4.67 -4.61 10.38
CA VAL A 155 -5.51 -5.29 11.37
C VAL A 155 -4.70 -6.31 12.19
N LEU A 156 -3.81 -7.07 11.55
CA LEU A 156 -2.95 -8.02 12.25
C LEU A 156 -1.95 -7.33 13.18
N LEU A 157 -1.35 -6.22 12.74
CA LEU A 157 -0.47 -5.41 13.60
C LEU A 157 -1.21 -4.79 14.79
N ALA A 158 -2.41 -4.26 14.58
CA ALA A 158 -3.24 -3.74 15.68
C ALA A 158 -3.62 -4.84 16.68
N ARG A 159 -4.01 -6.02 16.17
CA ARG A 159 -4.30 -7.19 17.01
C ARG A 159 -3.08 -7.66 17.80
N TRP A 160 -1.91 -7.70 17.19
CA TRP A 160 -0.67 -8.04 17.87
C TRP A 160 -0.35 -7.03 18.97
N HIS A 161 -0.36 -5.74 18.65
CA HIS A 161 -0.05 -4.69 19.62
C HIS A 161 -0.99 -4.72 20.82
N LYS A 162 -2.29 -4.99 20.62
CA LYS A 162 -3.26 -5.13 21.72
C LYS A 162 -3.01 -6.34 22.63
N ARG A 163 -2.36 -7.39 22.12
CA ARG A 163 -2.05 -8.61 22.88
C ARG A 163 -0.74 -8.53 23.64
N GLN A 164 0.11 -7.55 23.36
CA GLN A 164 1.39 -7.41 24.02
C GLN A 164 1.23 -6.67 25.35
N THR A 165 1.83 -7.23 26.41
CA THR A 165 2.11 -6.50 27.64
C THR A 165 3.47 -5.81 27.52
N PRO A 166 3.60 -4.54 27.98
CA PRO A 166 4.89 -3.88 28.04
C PRO A 166 5.87 -4.67 28.91
N LEU A 167 7.10 -4.85 28.44
CA LEU A 167 8.14 -5.46 29.28
C LEU A 167 8.48 -4.52 30.45
N PRO A 168 8.73 -5.05 31.66
CA PRO A 168 9.19 -4.23 32.78
C PRO A 168 10.46 -3.49 32.40
N LYS A 169 10.54 -2.21 32.74
CA LYS A 169 11.77 -1.44 32.57
C LYS A 169 12.85 -2.10 33.47
N PRO A 170 14.05 -2.41 32.95
CA PRO A 170 15.09 -2.97 33.79
C PRO A 170 15.35 -2.02 34.95
N ILE A 171 15.26 -2.53 36.18
CA ILE A 171 15.53 -1.75 37.39
C ILE A 171 16.99 -1.30 37.29
N ASN A 172 17.18 -0.01 37.09
CA ASN A 172 18.50 0.54 37.06
C ASN A 172 19.02 0.57 38.50
N ILE A 173 20.14 -0.08 38.77
CA ILE A 173 20.73 -0.13 40.13
C ILE A 173 21.04 1.30 40.62
N PHE A 174 21.20 2.25 39.69
CA PHE A 174 21.39 3.67 39.96
C PHE A 174 20.10 4.45 40.31
N ASP A 175 18.90 3.87 40.17
CA ASP A 175 17.62 4.47 40.60
C ASP A 175 17.24 4.10 42.05
N ILE A 176 17.98 3.19 42.70
CA ILE A 176 17.80 2.85 44.10
C ILE A 176 18.62 3.86 44.92
N LYS A 177 17.98 4.94 45.35
CA LYS A 177 18.53 5.88 46.35
C LYS A 177 18.19 5.44 47.77
#